data_AF-A0AAV1KVN1-F1
#
_entry.id   AF-A0AAV1KVN1-F1
#
_cell.length_a   1.000
_cell.length_b   1.000
_cell.length_c   1.000
_cell.angle_alpha   90.00
_cell.angle_beta   90.00
_cell.angle_gamma   90.00
#
_symmetry.space_group_name_H-M   'P 1'
#
loop_
_entity.id
_entity.type
_entity.pdbx_description
1 polymer ?
#
loop_
_entity_poly.entity_id
_entity_poly.type
_entity_poly.pdbx_seq_one_letter_code
_entity_poly.pdbx_strand_id
1 'polypeptide(L)'
;MKNYNINNYSTYSIKKASIVERVIRTLKTHLYKIFSLCGRYQWFKNNLDFVVKRYNNTLHRITKFKPINVNDSNAILIMSNIKKSQKPKIRQGPAFHAGDYVRISKYKGDFYKGYTPNWSTEIFRIVKVNQTNPQTYQIEDKHNQKF
;
A
#
# COMPACT_ATOMS: atom_id res chain seq x y z
N MET A 1 -27.69 -13.50 15.96
CA MET A 1 -27.22 -14.28 14.78
C MET A 1 -27.99 -15.57 14.55
N LYS A 2 -28.39 -16.34 15.60
CA LYS A 2 -29.18 -17.58 15.44
C LYS A 2 -30.50 -17.39 14.67
N ASN A 3 -31.19 -16.27 14.88
CA ASN A 3 -32.44 -15.95 14.15
C ASN A 3 -32.25 -15.76 12.63
N TYR A 4 -31.03 -15.50 12.17
CA TYR A 4 -30.69 -15.35 10.74
C TYR A 4 -29.85 -16.52 10.21
N ASN A 5 -29.74 -17.61 10.99
CA ASN A 5 -28.91 -18.77 10.65
C ASN A 5 -27.43 -18.42 10.35
N ILE A 6 -26.90 -17.36 10.98
CA ILE A 6 -25.49 -16.97 10.83
C ILE A 6 -24.68 -17.64 11.93
N ASN A 7 -23.66 -18.41 11.55
CA ASN A 7 -22.73 -19.00 12.50
C ASN A 7 -21.72 -17.94 12.98
N ASN A 8 -21.77 -17.59 14.27
CA ASN A 8 -20.81 -16.68 14.88
C ASN A 8 -19.65 -17.49 15.48
N TYR A 9 -18.42 -17.16 15.12
CA TYR A 9 -17.23 -17.79 15.68
C TYR A 9 -16.15 -16.76 15.99
N SER A 10 -15.31 -17.07 16.97
CA SER A 10 -14.16 -16.26 17.36
C SER A 10 -12.91 -17.11 17.45
N THR A 11 -11.83 -16.66 16.83
CA THR A 11 -10.51 -17.30 16.91
C THR A 11 -9.55 -16.43 17.73
N TYR A 12 -8.63 -17.04 18.48
CA TYR A 12 -7.61 -16.33 19.27
C TYR A 12 -6.30 -16.12 18.48
N SER A 13 -6.40 -15.72 17.21
CA SER A 13 -5.22 -15.40 16.40
C SER A 13 -5.20 -13.92 16.04
N ILE A 14 -4.05 -13.29 16.21
CA ILE A 14 -3.79 -11.91 15.80
C ILE A 14 -4.00 -11.75 14.28
N LYS A 15 -3.74 -12.81 13.50
CA LYS A 15 -3.81 -12.76 12.02
C LYS A 15 -5.21 -13.02 11.46
N LYS A 16 -6.20 -13.38 12.29
CA LYS A 16 -7.54 -13.79 11.83
C LYS A 16 -8.24 -12.72 10.99
N ALA A 17 -8.02 -11.45 11.34
CA ALA A 17 -8.67 -10.30 10.71
C ALA A 17 -7.75 -9.58 9.72
N SER A 18 -6.59 -10.16 9.39
CA SER A 18 -5.55 -9.50 8.57
C SER A 18 -6.06 -8.99 7.22
N ILE A 19 -7.00 -9.70 6.58
CA ILE A 19 -7.64 -9.26 5.33
C ILE A 19 -8.44 -7.97 5.57
N VAL A 20 -9.29 -7.95 6.60
CA VAL A 20 -10.11 -6.78 6.96
C VAL A 20 -9.22 -5.62 7.37
N GLU A 21 -8.19 -5.86 8.18
CA GLU A 21 -7.20 -4.84 8.57
C GLU A 21 -6.51 -4.22 7.35
N ARG A 22 -6.17 -5.03 6.34
CA ARG A 22 -5.58 -4.55 5.09
C ARG A 22 -6.52 -3.62 4.33
N VAL A 23 -7.82 -3.94 4.30
CA VAL A 23 -8.86 -3.10 3.70
C VAL A 23 -9.00 -1.79 4.48
N ILE A 24 -9.14 -1.85 5.81
CA ILE A 24 -9.25 -0.66 6.68
C ILE A 24 -8.06 0.28 6.46
N ARG A 25 -6.84 -0.26 6.42
CA ARG A 25 -5.63 0.53 6.15
C ARG A 25 -5.70 1.22 4.79
N THR A 26 -6.21 0.53 3.76
CA THR A 26 -6.33 1.09 2.40
C THR A 26 -7.33 2.25 2.33
N LEU A 27 -8.51 2.06 2.94
CA LEU A 27 -9.53 3.11 3.03
C LEU A 27 -9.01 4.33 3.81
N LYS A 28 -8.35 4.10 4.96
CA LYS A 28 -7.71 5.17 5.73
C LYS A 28 -6.64 5.91 4.91
N THR A 29 -5.79 5.20 4.18
CA THR A 29 -4.78 5.85 3.31
C THR A 29 -5.43 6.79 2.28
N HIS A 30 -6.55 6.42 1.69
CA HIS A 30 -7.26 7.30 0.75
C HIS A 30 -7.89 8.50 1.46
N LEU A 31 -8.53 8.29 2.61
CA LEU A 31 -9.10 9.37 3.41
C LEU A 31 -8.04 10.37 3.88
N TYR A 32 -6.89 9.89 4.37
CA TYR A 32 -5.81 10.76 4.84
C TYR A 32 -5.20 11.61 3.71
N LYS A 33 -5.17 11.11 2.47
CA LYS A 33 -4.82 11.96 1.32
C LYS A 33 -5.81 13.11 1.14
N ILE A 34 -7.11 12.84 1.26
CA ILE A 34 -8.15 13.86 1.17
C ILE A 34 -7.99 14.87 2.34
N PHE A 35 -7.75 14.38 3.56
CA PHE A 35 -7.54 15.26 4.72
C PHE A 35 -6.35 16.19 4.53
N SER A 36 -5.23 15.67 4.01
CA SER A 36 -4.05 16.48 3.70
C SER A 36 -4.32 17.52 2.63
N LEU A 37 -5.15 17.21 1.63
CA LEU A 37 -5.51 18.16 0.56
C LEU A 37 -6.45 19.26 1.05
N CYS A 38 -7.44 18.93 1.87
CA CYS A 38 -8.45 19.88 2.33
C CYS A 38 -8.09 20.62 3.62
N GLY A 39 -7.08 20.17 4.36
CA GLY A 39 -6.71 20.72 5.67
C GLY A 39 -7.73 20.47 6.78
N ARG A 40 -8.68 19.53 6.59
CA ARG A 40 -9.74 19.20 7.56
C ARG A 40 -10.01 17.70 7.60
N TYR A 41 -10.32 17.17 8.79
CA TYR A 41 -10.57 15.73 9.03
C TYR A 41 -12.04 15.30 8.82
N GLN A 42 -12.65 15.76 7.74
CA GLN A 42 -14.07 15.51 7.49
C GLN A 42 -14.26 14.22 6.68
N TRP A 43 -14.68 13.14 7.31
CA TRP A 43 -14.88 11.84 6.63
C TRP A 43 -16.34 11.57 6.23
N PHE A 44 -17.32 12.11 6.95
CA PHE A 44 -18.73 11.75 6.80
C PHE A 44 -19.46 12.46 5.64
N LYS A 45 -19.05 13.66 5.22
CA LYS A 45 -19.69 14.37 4.11
C LYS A 45 -19.18 13.83 2.77
N ASN A 46 -19.70 12.67 2.34
CA ASN A 46 -19.45 12.00 1.05
C ASN A 46 -18.03 11.45 0.82
N ASN A 47 -17.03 11.82 1.63
CA ASN A 47 -15.66 11.36 1.46
C ASN A 47 -15.52 9.85 1.70
N LEU A 48 -16.23 9.29 2.68
CA LEU A 48 -16.22 7.85 2.91
C LEU A 48 -16.83 7.08 1.73
N ASP A 49 -18.02 7.47 1.26
CA ASP A 49 -18.70 6.83 0.13
C ASP A 49 -17.88 6.91 -1.15
N PHE A 50 -17.27 8.07 -1.40
CA PHE A 50 -16.34 8.26 -2.51
C PHE A 50 -15.16 7.28 -2.43
N VAL A 51 -14.53 7.16 -1.26
CA VAL A 51 -13.37 6.26 -1.07
C VAL A 51 -13.77 4.79 -1.22
N VAL A 52 -14.92 4.38 -0.70
CA VAL A 52 -15.45 3.02 -0.84
C VAL A 52 -15.78 2.71 -2.30
N LYS A 53 -16.51 3.60 -2.97
CA LYS A 53 -16.84 3.46 -4.40
C LYS A 53 -15.57 3.35 -5.24
N ARG A 54 -14.56 4.17 -4.97
CA ARG A 54 -13.26 4.12 -5.63
C ARG A 54 -12.57 2.76 -5.42
N TYR A 55 -12.50 2.28 -4.18
CA TYR A 55 -11.88 0.99 -3.87
C TYR A 55 -12.56 -0.16 -4.60
N ASN A 56 -13.89 -0.24 -4.51
CA ASN A 56 -14.67 -1.32 -5.14
C ASN A 56 -14.54 -1.34 -6.68
N ASN A 57 -14.22 -0.21 -7.30
CA ASN A 57 -14.00 -0.07 -8.74
C ASN A 57 -12.53 -0.15 -9.17
N THR A 58 -11.58 -0.30 -8.25
CA THR A 58 -10.15 -0.36 -8.57
C THR A 58 -9.75 -1.78 -8.98
N LEU A 59 -9.03 -1.92 -10.09
CA LEU A 59 -8.49 -3.20 -10.53
C LEU A 59 -7.37 -3.65 -9.57
N HIS A 60 -7.52 -4.81 -8.94
CA HIS A 60 -6.50 -5.35 -8.05
C HIS A 60 -5.42 -6.10 -8.84
N ARG A 61 -4.16 -5.76 -8.59
CA ARG A 61 -3.00 -6.27 -9.34
C ARG A 61 -2.89 -7.80 -9.34
N ILE A 62 -3.17 -8.44 -8.20
CA ILE A 62 -3.01 -9.89 -8.02
C ILE A 62 -4.21 -10.64 -8.59
N THR A 63 -5.42 -10.28 -8.17
CA THR A 63 -6.64 -10.99 -8.61
C THR A 63 -6.95 -10.71 -10.08
N LYS A 64 -6.55 -9.55 -10.61
CA LYS A 64 -6.94 -9.02 -11.94
C LYS A 64 -8.43 -8.68 -12.05
N PHE A 65 -9.10 -8.48 -10.93
CA PHE A 65 -10.51 -8.09 -10.88
C PHE A 65 -10.70 -6.84 -10.04
N LYS A 66 -11.78 -6.10 -10.36
CA LYS A 66 -12.35 -5.09 -9.46
C LYS A 66 -13.16 -5.82 -8.40
N PRO A 67 -13.11 -5.41 -7.11
CA PRO A 67 -13.91 -6.04 -6.07
C PRO A 67 -15.40 -6.15 -6.41
N ILE A 68 -15.98 -5.12 -7.04
CA ILE A 68 -17.39 -5.11 -7.45
C ILE A 68 -17.75 -6.15 -8.53
N ASN A 69 -16.77 -6.63 -9.29
CA ASN A 69 -16.99 -7.61 -10.36
C ASN A 69 -16.74 -9.06 -9.88
N VAL A 70 -16.44 -9.29 -8.59
CA VAL A 70 -16.16 -10.64 -8.07
C VAL A 70 -17.46 -11.39 -7.83
N ASN A 71 -17.54 -12.63 -8.32
CA ASN A 71 -18.68 -13.53 -8.14
C ASN A 71 -18.22 -15.00 -8.18
N ASP A 72 -19.12 -15.95 -7.93
CA ASP A 72 -18.74 -17.36 -7.82
C ASP A 72 -18.19 -17.93 -9.13
N SER A 73 -18.70 -17.47 -10.27
CA SER A 73 -18.25 -17.93 -11.60
C SER A 73 -16.78 -17.60 -11.89
N ASN A 74 -16.28 -16.47 -11.37
CA ASN A 74 -14.89 -16.04 -11.59
C ASN A 74 -13.91 -16.43 -10.46
N ALA A 75 -14.40 -17.09 -9.40
CA ALA A 75 -13.61 -17.49 -8.25
C ALA A 75 -12.43 -18.41 -8.64
N ILE A 76 -12.66 -19.37 -9.55
CA ILE A 76 -11.62 -20.30 -10.04
C ILE A 76 -10.50 -19.52 -10.74
N LEU A 77 -10.85 -18.57 -11.60
CA LEU A 77 -9.89 -17.75 -12.32
C LEU A 77 -9.10 -16.85 -11.37
N ILE A 78 -9.76 -16.21 -10.41
CA ILE A 78 -9.12 -15.40 -9.36
C ILE A 78 -8.10 -16.22 -8.58
N MET A 79 -8.47 -17.44 -8.16
CA MET A 79 -7.58 -18.34 -7.44
C MET A 79 -6.34 -18.70 -8.28
N SER A 80 -6.52 -18.96 -9.57
CA SER A 80 -5.41 -19.24 -10.48
C SER A 80 -4.43 -18.05 -10.59
N ASN A 81 -4.94 -16.82 -10.62
CA ASN A 81 -4.13 -15.60 -10.69
C ASN A 81 -3.33 -15.37 -9.40
N ILE A 82 -3.94 -15.63 -8.24
CA ILE A 82 -3.27 -15.53 -6.94
C ILE A 82 -2.08 -16.50 -6.90
N LYS A 83 -2.29 -17.77 -7.28
CA LYS A 83 -1.23 -18.78 -7.33
C LYS A 83 -0.07 -18.38 -8.25
N LYS A 84 -0.37 -17.86 -9.45
CA LYS A 84 0.65 -17.37 -10.39
C LYS A 84 1.48 -16.21 -9.81
N SER A 85 0.86 -15.34 -9.00
CA SER A 85 1.51 -14.16 -8.42
C SER A 85 2.45 -14.47 -7.24
N GLN A 86 2.45 -15.68 -6.69
CA GLN A 86 3.30 -16.05 -5.56
C GLN A 86 4.76 -16.35 -5.95
N LYS A 87 5.07 -16.41 -7.26
CA LYS A 87 6.43 -16.66 -7.72
C LYS A 87 7.33 -15.44 -7.44
N PRO A 88 8.51 -15.64 -6.80
CA PRO A 88 9.43 -14.54 -6.52
C PRO A 88 9.91 -13.91 -7.83
N LYS A 89 9.83 -12.58 -7.92
CA LYS A 89 10.44 -11.84 -9.03
C LYS A 89 11.84 -11.43 -8.61
N ILE A 90 12.85 -12.06 -9.18
CA ILE A 90 14.24 -11.64 -9.04
C ILE A 90 14.40 -10.36 -9.86
N ARG A 91 14.69 -9.23 -9.19
CA ARG A 91 15.06 -8.01 -9.89
C ARG A 91 16.52 -8.12 -10.29
N GLN A 92 16.82 -7.95 -11.56
CA GLN A 92 18.19 -7.88 -12.06
C GLN A 92 18.57 -6.40 -12.22
N GLY A 93 19.70 -6.00 -11.62
CA GLY A 93 20.31 -4.70 -11.83
C GLY A 93 19.76 -3.53 -10.98
N PRO A 94 20.40 -2.34 -11.12
CA PRO A 94 20.08 -1.13 -10.36
C PRO A 94 18.69 -0.61 -10.68
N ALA A 95 17.95 -0.28 -9.63
CA ALA A 95 16.62 0.30 -9.75
C ALA A 95 16.63 1.77 -10.20
N PHE A 96 17.74 2.47 -9.97
CA PHE A 96 17.92 3.91 -10.20
C PHE A 96 19.32 4.21 -10.76
N HIS A 97 19.47 5.38 -11.37
CA HIS A 97 20.71 5.87 -11.98
C HIS A 97 21.18 7.17 -11.31
N ALA A 98 22.44 7.54 -11.53
CA ALA A 98 22.95 8.84 -11.10
C ALA A 98 22.20 9.97 -11.83
N GLY A 99 21.83 11.02 -11.08
CA GLY A 99 20.99 12.12 -11.55
C GLY A 99 19.50 11.98 -11.21
N ASP A 100 19.03 10.78 -10.87
CA ASP A 100 17.63 10.58 -10.46
C ASP A 100 17.31 11.29 -9.15
N TYR A 101 16.09 11.85 -9.06
CA TYR A 101 15.57 12.46 -7.84
C TYR A 101 14.74 11.45 -7.05
N VAL A 102 15.09 11.24 -5.79
CA VAL A 102 14.48 10.24 -4.91
C VAL A 102 14.08 10.85 -3.57
N ARG A 103 13.19 10.15 -2.86
CA ARG A 103 12.89 10.42 -1.46
C ARG A 103 13.33 9.21 -0.64
N ILE A 104 13.81 9.46 0.57
CA ILE A 104 14.21 8.40 1.49
C ILE A 104 13.01 7.92 2.32
N SER A 105 13.01 6.65 2.70
CA SER A 105 12.00 6.12 3.60
C SER A 105 12.15 6.74 4.99
N LYS A 106 11.03 7.11 5.61
CA LYS A 106 11.04 7.55 7.00
C LYS A 106 11.26 6.36 7.92
N TYR A 107 12.11 6.53 8.93
CA TYR A 107 12.17 5.59 10.06
C TYR A 107 10.82 5.59 10.79
N LYS A 108 10.35 4.41 11.19
CA LYS A 108 9.04 4.21 11.81
C LYS A 108 9.19 3.41 13.10
N GLY A 109 8.89 4.03 14.23
CA GLY A 109 8.74 3.32 15.50
C GLY A 109 7.38 2.60 15.61
N ASP A 110 7.17 1.91 16.72
CA ASP A 110 6.02 1.00 16.94
C ASP A 110 4.65 1.67 16.81
N PHE A 111 4.56 2.96 17.15
CA PHE A 111 3.29 3.72 17.12
C PHE A 111 2.96 4.32 15.76
N TYR A 112 3.80 4.11 14.75
CA TYR A 112 3.61 4.71 13.44
C TYR A 112 2.38 4.14 12.72
N LYS A 113 1.54 5.02 12.18
CA LYS A 113 0.32 4.61 11.49
C LYS A 113 0.60 4.28 10.04
N GLY A 114 0.14 3.12 9.56
CA GLY A 114 0.39 2.66 8.19
C GLY A 114 -0.24 3.50 7.06
N TYR A 115 -1.07 4.50 7.40
CA TYR A 115 -1.74 5.40 6.46
C TYR A 115 -1.09 6.78 6.35
N THR A 116 -0.08 7.09 7.16
CA THR A 116 0.70 8.34 7.03
C THR A 116 1.84 8.18 6.00
N PRO A 117 2.38 9.28 5.44
CA PRO A 117 3.37 9.22 4.37
C PRO A 117 4.67 8.50 4.75
N ASN A 118 5.05 7.49 3.98
CA ASN A 118 6.25 6.66 4.23
C ASN A 118 7.57 7.31 3.83
N TRP A 119 7.53 8.45 3.12
CA TRP A 119 8.69 9.08 2.49
C TRP A 119 9.02 10.41 3.15
N SER A 120 10.28 10.83 3.10
CA SER A 120 10.73 12.18 3.45
C SER A 120 9.94 13.25 2.69
N THR A 121 9.85 14.44 3.26
CA THR A 121 9.37 15.63 2.55
C THR A 121 10.44 16.14 1.59
N GLU A 122 11.70 16.02 1.99
CA GLU A 122 12.88 16.38 1.21
C GLU A 122 13.13 15.42 0.04
N ILE A 123 13.63 15.98 -1.05
CA ILE A 123 14.00 15.30 -2.29
C ILE A 123 15.51 15.35 -2.41
N PHE A 124 16.12 14.20 -2.69
CA PHE A 124 17.56 14.03 -2.82
C PHE A 124 17.91 13.64 -4.25
N ARG A 125 19.12 13.99 -4.70
CA ARG A 125 19.65 13.57 -6.01
C ARG A 125 20.63 12.43 -5.82
N ILE A 126 20.53 11.38 -6.64
CA ILE A 126 21.52 10.30 -6.63
C ILE A 126 22.81 10.80 -7.28
N VAL A 127 23.91 10.75 -6.55
CA VAL A 127 25.25 11.13 -7.03
C VAL A 127 25.96 9.93 -7.62
N LYS A 128 25.83 8.77 -6.98
CA LYS A 128 26.55 7.55 -7.36
C LYS A 128 25.75 6.30 -7.07
N VAL A 129 25.83 5.34 -7.97
CA VAL A 129 25.34 3.97 -7.78
C VAL A 129 26.53 3.09 -7.40
N ASN A 130 26.47 2.48 -6.22
CA ASN A 130 27.50 1.56 -5.75
C ASN A 130 27.12 0.12 -6.10
N GLN A 131 28.08 -0.63 -6.65
CA GLN A 131 27.93 -2.04 -7.01
C GLN A 131 28.09 -2.96 -5.78
N THR A 132 27.31 -2.71 -4.73
CA THR A 132 27.20 -3.58 -3.55
C THR A 132 26.04 -4.58 -3.73
N ASN A 133 25.99 -5.60 -2.89
CA ASN A 133 24.85 -6.52 -2.82
C ASN A 133 24.20 -6.47 -1.42
N PRO A 134 23.02 -5.84 -1.24
CA PRO A 134 22.21 -5.15 -2.25
C PRO A 134 22.85 -3.85 -2.74
N GLN A 135 22.39 -3.34 -3.89
CA GLN A 135 22.90 -2.08 -4.46
C GLN A 135 22.60 -0.91 -3.53
N THR A 136 23.62 -0.09 -3.29
CA THR A 136 23.53 1.12 -2.46
C THR A 136 23.73 2.37 -3.31
N TYR A 137 23.20 3.49 -2.84
CA TYR A 137 23.19 4.75 -3.55
C TYR A 137 23.75 5.84 -2.63
N GLN A 138 24.62 6.69 -3.17
CA GLN A 138 25.01 7.94 -2.50
C GLN A 138 24.08 9.04 -2.99
N ILE A 139 23.57 9.83 -2.06
CA ILE A 139 22.59 10.87 -2.34
C ILE A 139 23.10 12.22 -1.83
N GLU A 140 22.61 13.30 -2.43
CA GLU A 140 22.84 14.65 -1.94
C GLU A 140 21.52 15.40 -1.79
N ASP A 141 21.48 16.30 -0.81
CA ASP A 141 20.36 17.21 -0.61
C ASP A 141 20.46 18.46 -1.52
N LYS A 142 19.52 19.40 -1.36
CA LYS A 142 19.54 20.67 -2.10
C LYS A 142 20.73 21.57 -1.75
N HIS A 143 21.34 21.37 -0.59
CA HIS A 143 22.49 22.12 -0.08
C HIS A 143 23.83 21.47 -0.42
N ASN A 144 23.84 20.45 -1.29
CA ASN A 144 25.00 19.64 -1.66
C ASN A 144 25.62 18.85 -0.49
N GLN A 145 24.88 18.66 0.61
CA GLN A 145 25.28 17.75 1.67
C GLN A 145 25.05 16.31 1.21
N LYS A 146 26.11 15.49 1.30
CA LYS A 146 26.11 14.10 0.84
C LYS A 146 25.81 13.12 1.97
N PHE A 147 25.06 12.07 1.65
CA PHE A 147 24.67 10.97 2.55
C PHE A 147 24.90 9.61 1.89
#